data_AF-A0A5P9QAS2-F1
#
_entry.id   AF-A0A5P9QAS2-F1
#
_cell.length_a   1.000
_cell.length_b   1.000
_cell.length_c   1.000
_cell.angle_alpha   90.00
_cell.angle_beta   90.00
_cell.angle_gamma   90.00
#
_symmetry.space_group_name_H-M   'P 1'
#
loop_
_entity.id
_entity.type
_entity.pdbx_description
1 polymer ?
#
loop_
_entity_poly.entity_id
_entity_poly.type
_entity_poly.pdbx_seq_one_letter_code
_entity_poly.pdbx_strand_id
1 'polypeptide(L)'
;MTTLHAEPSRRARTTPARRRVVLGAALPVALVAGLLGGCASSSSSDAPATGTQSPAPWPSGVTPSATPTDQFTRDADGKVTGLSYPGEDGQTALDLLLGVDPSAKVKGSGKNAFVVGIGGRTADDAKHEFWSLAVDGKQAQVGAGSLKTKDGETITWTLATY
;
A
#
# COMPACT_ATOMS: atom_id res chain seq x y z
N MET A 1 -20.48 38.76 -51.20
CA MET A 1 -19.16 38.38 -51.78
C MET A 1 -18.16 38.62 -50.65
N THR A 2 -17.51 37.64 -50.04
CA THR A 2 -16.92 36.41 -50.62
C THR A 2 -17.06 35.20 -49.70
N THR A 3 -17.21 34.01 -50.28
CA THR A 3 -17.18 32.70 -49.59
C THR A 3 -15.76 32.12 -49.61
N LEU A 4 -15.27 31.66 -48.46
CA LEU A 4 -14.21 30.64 -48.31
C LEU A 4 -14.54 29.93 -46.98
N HIS A 5 -15.14 28.73 -46.94
CA HIS A 5 -14.75 27.40 -47.45
C HIS A 5 -13.64 26.71 -46.63
N ALA A 6 -13.77 25.39 -46.49
CA ALA A 6 -13.21 24.59 -45.40
C ALA A 6 -11.77 24.09 -45.64
N GLU A 7 -11.12 23.59 -44.57
CA GLU A 7 -10.55 22.22 -44.52
C GLU A 7 -10.08 21.87 -43.07
N PRO A 8 -10.42 20.69 -42.50
CA PRO A 8 -9.90 20.25 -41.21
C PRO A 8 -8.55 19.50 -41.34
N SER A 9 -7.47 20.06 -40.81
CA SER A 9 -6.14 19.44 -40.85
C SER A 9 -5.97 18.28 -39.86
N ARG A 10 -6.39 17.06 -40.24
CA ARG A 10 -5.92 15.81 -39.63
C ARG A 10 -4.48 15.50 -40.08
N ARG A 11 -3.51 15.66 -39.18
CA ARG A 11 -2.17 15.03 -39.22
C ARG A 11 -1.69 14.80 -37.79
N ALA A 12 -0.93 13.76 -37.45
CA ALA A 12 -0.78 12.44 -38.06
C ALA A 12 -0.38 11.47 -36.93
N ARG A 13 -0.67 10.17 -37.07
CA ARG A 13 -0.42 9.17 -36.04
C ARG A 13 1.00 8.61 -36.20
N THR A 14 1.89 8.83 -35.24
CA THR A 14 3.24 8.23 -35.23
C THR A 14 3.65 7.74 -33.84
N THR A 15 3.54 6.43 -33.63
CA THR A 15 4.05 5.73 -32.45
C THR A 15 5.50 5.29 -32.70
N PRO A 16 6.42 5.61 -31.78
CA PRO A 16 7.59 4.76 -31.53
C PRO A 16 7.80 4.51 -30.03
N ALA A 17 8.38 3.42 -29.56
CA ALA A 17 8.47 2.06 -30.09
C ALA A 17 8.68 1.15 -28.85
N ARG A 18 7.91 0.06 -28.68
CA ARG A 18 8.07 -0.84 -27.53
C ARG A 18 9.43 -1.56 -27.61
N ARG A 19 10.41 -1.13 -26.82
CA ARG A 19 11.72 -1.78 -26.73
C ARG A 19 11.60 -3.07 -25.90
N ARG A 20 11.28 -4.18 -26.57
CA ARG A 20 11.33 -5.53 -25.99
C ARG A 20 12.80 -5.89 -25.74
N VAL A 21 13.15 -6.20 -24.49
CA VAL A 21 14.39 -6.90 -24.16
C VAL A 21 13.99 -8.31 -23.74
N VAL A 22 14.45 -9.31 -24.48
CA VAL A 22 14.24 -10.73 -24.22
C VAL A 22 15.57 -11.43 -24.48
N LEU A 23 16.19 -11.99 -23.43
CA LEU A 23 17.15 -13.10 -23.39
C LEU A 23 17.68 -13.18 -21.93
N GLY A 24 17.80 -14.34 -21.29
CA GLY A 24 17.51 -15.70 -21.73
C GLY A 24 17.33 -16.68 -20.56
N ALA A 25 17.06 -17.94 -20.89
CA ALA A 25 16.92 -19.08 -19.97
C ALA A 25 18.33 -19.70 -19.65
N ALA A 26 18.53 -20.74 -18.82
CA ALA A 26 17.62 -21.71 -18.21
C ALA A 26 18.26 -22.51 -17.03
N LEU A 27 17.41 -23.02 -16.12
CA LEU A 27 17.40 -24.40 -15.58
C LEU A 27 18.47 -24.89 -14.52
N PRO A 28 18.20 -25.98 -13.75
CA PRO A 28 18.40 -26.00 -12.29
C PRO A 28 19.17 -27.23 -11.74
N VAL A 29 19.34 -27.31 -10.40
CA VAL A 29 19.56 -28.57 -9.66
C VAL A 29 18.85 -28.54 -8.29
N ALA A 30 18.26 -29.67 -7.87
CA ALA A 30 17.70 -29.91 -6.54
C ALA A 30 18.31 -31.18 -5.92
N LEU A 31 18.55 -31.21 -4.59
CA LEU A 31 18.90 -32.33 -3.68
C LEU A 31 19.11 -31.71 -2.26
N VAL A 32 18.95 -32.33 -1.08
CA VAL A 32 18.53 -33.67 -0.61
C VAL A 32 17.56 -33.48 0.60
N ALA A 33 16.96 -34.54 1.15
CA ALA A 33 16.22 -34.56 2.42
C ALA A 33 17.04 -35.12 3.62
N GLY A 34 16.52 -34.97 4.85
CA GLY A 34 17.03 -35.58 6.10
C GLY A 34 17.06 -34.58 7.28
N LEU A 35 16.83 -34.94 8.54
CA LEU A 35 16.57 -36.25 9.19
C LEU A 35 15.55 -36.15 10.33
N LEU A 36 15.09 -37.31 10.83
CA LEU A 36 14.18 -37.44 11.97
C LEU A 36 14.87 -37.30 13.33
N GLY A 37 14.12 -36.84 14.33
CA GLY A 37 14.39 -36.97 15.77
C GLY A 37 13.64 -35.89 16.57
N GLY A 38 12.95 -36.16 17.68
CA GLY A 38 12.65 -37.46 18.31
C GLY A 38 12.44 -37.28 19.83
N CYS A 39 11.32 -37.77 20.36
CA CYS A 39 11.02 -37.92 21.80
C CYS A 39 10.91 -36.63 22.66
N ALA A 40 10.38 -36.62 23.88
CA ALA A 40 9.22 -37.31 24.49
C ALA A 40 9.06 -36.80 25.94
N SER A 41 7.83 -36.47 26.39
CA SER A 41 7.32 -36.51 27.78
C SER A 41 5.88 -35.98 27.76
N SER A 42 4.84 -36.76 28.07
CA SER A 42 4.40 -37.23 29.40
C SER A 42 3.86 -36.09 30.28
N SER A 43 2.70 -36.14 30.95
CA SER A 43 1.53 -37.03 30.95
C SER A 43 0.43 -36.36 31.81
N SER A 44 -0.86 -36.61 31.55
CA SER A 44 -2.01 -36.63 32.50
C SER A 44 -3.32 -36.53 31.70
N SER A 45 -4.13 -37.57 31.51
CA SER A 45 -4.94 -38.33 32.50
C SER A 45 -6.42 -37.93 32.41
N ASP A 46 -7.21 -38.77 31.75
CA ASP A 46 -8.68 -38.70 31.67
C ASP A 46 -9.38 -38.80 33.03
N ALA A 47 -10.47 -38.06 33.18
CA ALA A 47 -11.73 -38.58 33.75
C ALA A 47 -12.92 -37.68 33.30
N PRO A 48 -14.14 -38.23 33.12
CA PRO A 48 -15.13 -37.62 32.23
C PRO A 48 -16.24 -36.85 32.95
N ALA A 49 -16.84 -35.89 32.24
CA ALA A 49 -18.16 -35.35 32.55
C ALA A 49 -19.06 -35.43 31.29
N THR A 50 -19.99 -36.37 31.30
CA THR A 50 -21.06 -36.45 30.29
C THR A 50 -21.97 -35.23 30.45
N GLY A 51 -21.90 -34.28 29.50
CA GLY A 51 -22.67 -33.05 29.51
C GLY A 51 -23.06 -32.61 28.10
N THR A 52 -24.31 -32.90 27.73
CA THR A 52 -25.12 -32.34 26.64
C THR A 52 -24.41 -31.49 25.58
N GLN A 53 -24.39 -32.02 24.35
CA GLN A 53 -24.09 -31.24 23.15
C GLN A 53 -25.03 -30.03 23.04
N SER A 54 -24.45 -28.83 22.98
CA SER A 54 -25.08 -27.70 22.30
C SER A 54 -24.19 -27.38 21.10
N PRO A 55 -24.65 -27.59 19.85
CA PRO A 55 -23.91 -27.13 18.70
C PRO A 55 -23.96 -25.60 18.71
N ALA A 56 -22.88 -24.97 19.17
CA ALA A 56 -22.70 -23.54 18.99
C ALA A 56 -22.78 -23.24 17.48
N PRO A 57 -23.67 -22.33 17.03
CA PRO A 57 -23.60 -21.86 15.67
C PRO A 57 -22.22 -21.28 15.44
N TRP A 58 -21.61 -21.61 14.30
CA TRP A 58 -20.30 -21.10 13.95
C TRP A 58 -20.35 -19.57 13.98
N PRO A 59 -19.29 -18.86 14.41
CA PRO A 59 -19.18 -17.43 14.19
C PRO A 59 -18.97 -17.15 12.69
N SER A 60 -20.05 -17.26 11.93
CA SER A 60 -20.16 -16.72 10.59
C SER A 60 -20.00 -15.20 10.68
N GLY A 61 -18.90 -14.69 10.14
CA GLY A 61 -18.72 -13.25 9.95
C GLY A 61 -17.98 -12.51 11.07
N VAL A 62 -16.69 -12.81 11.25
CA VAL A 62 -15.69 -11.74 11.31
C VAL A 62 -14.91 -11.70 10.01
N THR A 63 -15.62 -11.37 8.92
CA THR A 63 -14.97 -10.66 7.82
C THR A 63 -14.67 -9.27 8.37
N PRO A 64 -13.39 -8.84 8.54
CA PRO A 64 -13.11 -7.44 8.70
C PRO A 64 -13.45 -6.76 7.38
N SER A 65 -14.70 -6.30 7.27
CA SER A 65 -15.10 -5.32 6.26
C SER A 65 -14.46 -3.99 6.66
N ALA A 66 -13.14 -3.92 6.48
CA ALA A 66 -12.33 -2.75 6.71
C ALA A 66 -12.83 -1.67 5.75
N THR A 67 -13.75 -0.86 6.25
CA THR A 67 -14.25 0.29 5.52
C THR A 67 -13.04 1.22 5.32
N PRO A 68 -12.74 1.71 4.10
CA PRO A 68 -11.48 2.44 3.82
C PRO A 68 -11.20 3.64 4.73
N THR A 69 -12.23 4.14 5.41
CA THR A 69 -12.19 5.24 6.38
C THR A 69 -11.35 4.98 7.63
N ASP A 70 -11.16 3.72 8.04
CA ASP A 70 -10.47 3.33 9.29
C ASP A 70 -8.95 3.61 9.24
N GLN A 71 -8.37 3.68 8.04
CA GLN A 71 -6.94 3.91 7.86
C GLN A 71 -6.49 5.35 8.19
N PHE A 72 -7.43 6.30 8.31
CA PHE A 72 -7.13 7.72 8.56
C PHE A 72 -7.19 8.09 10.05
N THR A 73 -6.05 8.46 10.62
CA THR A 73 -5.96 9.10 11.94
C THR A 73 -6.44 10.55 11.86
N ARG A 74 -7.20 11.00 12.87
CA ARG A 74 -7.74 12.36 12.97
C ARG A 74 -7.44 12.98 14.33
N ASP A 75 -7.32 14.30 14.38
CA ASP A 75 -7.27 15.08 15.62
C ASP A 75 -8.66 15.25 16.28
N ALA A 76 -8.71 15.91 17.44
CA ALA A 76 -9.94 16.16 18.19
C ALA A 76 -10.95 17.03 17.42
N ASP A 77 -10.49 17.83 16.45
CA ASP A 77 -11.32 18.64 15.55
C ASP A 77 -11.78 17.84 14.30
N GLY A 78 -11.48 16.54 14.24
CA GLY A 78 -11.82 15.63 13.14
C GLY A 78 -10.98 15.83 11.88
N LYS A 79 -9.90 16.63 11.91
CA LYS A 79 -9.03 16.84 10.75
C LYS A 79 -8.05 15.68 10.64
N VAL A 80 -7.76 15.25 9.41
CA VAL A 80 -6.80 14.16 9.17
C VAL A 80 -5.40 14.59 9.60
N THR A 81 -4.74 13.75 10.41
CA THR A 81 -3.36 13.93 10.89
C THR A 81 -2.47 12.73 10.56
N GLY A 82 -3.04 11.62 10.10
CA GLY A 82 -2.28 10.46 9.64
C GLY A 82 -3.08 9.55 8.72
N LEU A 83 -2.36 8.66 8.04
CA LEU A 83 -2.92 7.60 7.19
C LEU A 83 -1.98 6.40 7.26
N SER A 84 -2.50 5.17 7.42
CA SER A 84 -1.67 3.97 7.39
C SER A 84 -2.29 2.81 6.61
N TYR A 85 -1.48 2.17 5.77
CA TYR A 85 -1.88 1.09 4.87
C TYR A 85 -0.74 0.08 4.66
N PRO A 86 -1.03 -1.17 4.27
CA PRO A 86 0.01 -2.15 3.96
C PRO A 86 0.79 -1.76 2.68
N GLY A 87 2.08 -2.10 2.67
CA GLY A 87 2.90 -2.12 1.46
C GLY A 87 2.54 -3.29 0.55
N GLU A 88 2.77 -3.10 -0.76
CA GLU A 88 2.67 -4.15 -1.78
C GLU A 88 3.99 -4.25 -2.54
N ASP A 89 4.40 -5.46 -2.95
CA ASP A 89 5.69 -5.67 -3.60
C ASP A 89 5.83 -4.92 -4.94
N GLY A 90 6.92 -4.17 -5.04
CA GLY A 90 7.31 -3.46 -6.25
C GLY A 90 6.53 -2.17 -6.56
N GLN A 91 5.40 -1.93 -5.89
CA GLN A 91 4.69 -0.64 -5.93
C GLN A 91 5.51 0.46 -5.24
N THR A 92 5.21 1.73 -5.53
CA THR A 92 5.76 2.84 -4.73
C THR A 92 4.79 3.28 -3.64
N ALA A 93 5.32 3.83 -2.55
CA ALA A 93 4.49 4.40 -1.49
C ALA A 93 3.56 5.53 -2.00
N LEU A 94 3.90 6.20 -3.10
CA LEU A 94 3.02 7.16 -3.77
C LEU A 94 1.88 6.49 -4.55
N ASP A 95 2.17 5.41 -5.29
CA ASP A 95 1.13 4.70 -6.04
C ASP A 95 0.07 4.10 -5.08
N LEU A 96 0.54 3.50 -3.99
CA LEU A 96 -0.31 3.00 -2.91
C LEU A 96 -1.11 4.12 -2.23
N LEU A 97 -0.48 5.27 -1.94
CA LEU A 97 -1.19 6.44 -1.40
C LEU A 97 -2.34 6.86 -2.32
N LEU A 98 -2.12 6.90 -3.64
CA LEU A 98 -3.15 7.31 -4.60
C LEU A 98 -4.24 6.26 -4.80
N GLY A 99 -3.97 4.98 -4.49
CA GLY A 99 -4.99 3.92 -4.43
C GLY A 99 -5.92 4.07 -3.22
N VAL A 100 -5.37 4.47 -2.06
CA VAL A 100 -6.11 4.64 -0.80
C VAL A 100 -6.77 6.03 -0.69
N ASP A 101 -6.06 7.07 -1.12
CA ASP A 101 -6.52 8.46 -1.20
C ASP A 101 -6.32 9.03 -2.62
N PRO A 102 -7.28 8.82 -3.54
CA PRO A 102 -7.26 9.44 -4.87
C PRO A 102 -7.31 10.98 -4.85
N SER A 103 -7.54 11.61 -3.69
CA SER A 103 -7.57 13.07 -3.52
C SER A 103 -6.24 13.65 -3.01
N ALA A 104 -5.24 12.80 -2.75
CA ALA A 104 -3.94 13.21 -2.23
C ALA A 104 -3.28 14.25 -3.15
N LYS A 105 -2.71 15.30 -2.55
CA LYS A 105 -2.08 16.40 -3.27
C LYS A 105 -0.58 16.19 -3.34
N VAL A 106 -0.04 16.31 -4.55
CA VAL A 106 1.35 16.00 -4.87
C VAL A 106 1.98 17.17 -5.63
N LYS A 107 3.21 17.55 -5.27
CA LYS A 107 4.07 18.46 -6.04
C LYS A 107 5.18 17.66 -6.71
N GLY A 108 5.64 18.11 -7.89
CA GLY A 108 6.65 17.38 -8.67
C GLY A 108 6.04 16.23 -9.49
N SER A 109 6.85 15.26 -9.91
CA SER A 109 6.40 14.12 -10.75
C SER A 109 7.32 12.90 -10.64
N GLY A 110 6.73 11.71 -10.70
CA GLY A 110 7.43 10.42 -10.64
C GLY A 110 8.32 10.31 -9.39
N LYS A 111 9.57 9.85 -9.56
CA LYS A 111 10.55 9.72 -8.48
C LYS A 111 10.81 10.98 -7.63
N ASN A 112 10.55 12.17 -8.18
CA ASN A 112 10.74 13.46 -7.52
C ASN A 112 9.42 14.03 -6.94
N ALA A 113 8.37 13.22 -6.87
CA ALA A 113 7.08 13.62 -6.33
C ALA A 113 7.12 13.70 -4.79
N PHE A 114 6.56 14.78 -4.25
CA PHE A 114 6.44 15.05 -2.83
C PHE A 114 4.98 15.27 -2.45
N VAL A 115 4.52 14.61 -1.39
CA VAL A 115 3.12 14.68 -0.93
C VAL A 115 2.94 15.90 -0.03
N VAL A 116 2.00 16.76 -0.40
CA VAL A 116 1.66 18.00 0.32
C VAL A 116 0.26 17.98 0.92
N GLY A 117 -0.55 16.96 0.61
CA GLY A 117 -1.85 16.80 1.23
C GLY A 117 -2.38 15.37 1.19
N ILE A 118 -3.04 14.95 2.26
CA ILE A 118 -3.63 13.62 2.45
C ILE A 118 -4.99 13.80 3.16
N GLY A 119 -6.00 13.02 2.76
CA GLY A 119 -7.34 13.04 3.34
C GLY A 119 -8.01 14.41 3.29
N GLY A 120 -7.75 15.16 2.22
CA GLY A 120 -8.20 16.55 2.05
C GLY A 120 -7.39 17.61 2.84
N ARG A 121 -6.58 17.24 3.85
CA ARG A 121 -5.73 18.20 4.57
C ARG A 121 -4.44 18.46 3.80
N THR A 122 -4.19 19.72 3.46
CA THR A 122 -2.91 20.19 2.94
C THR A 122 -2.05 20.65 4.10
N ALA A 123 -0.75 20.35 4.08
CA ALA A 123 0.18 20.82 5.11
C ALA A 123 0.40 22.35 4.98
N ASP A 124 0.43 23.04 6.12
CA ASP A 124 0.62 24.49 6.21
C ASP A 124 2.10 24.89 6.42
N ASP A 125 2.71 25.43 5.36
CA ASP A 125 4.09 25.93 5.32
C ASP A 125 4.36 27.03 6.36
N ALA A 126 3.35 27.88 6.64
CA ALA A 126 3.47 28.96 7.64
C ALA A 126 3.43 28.45 9.08
N LYS A 127 3.09 27.17 9.29
CA LYS A 127 3.21 26.44 10.57
C LYS A 127 4.35 25.41 10.55
N HIS A 128 5.18 25.40 9.50
CA HIS A 128 6.21 24.39 9.26
C HIS A 128 5.66 22.95 9.23
N GLU A 129 4.40 22.77 8.84
CA GLU A 129 3.80 21.44 8.69
C GLU A 129 4.30 20.74 7.42
N PHE A 130 4.47 19.42 7.49
CA PHE A 130 4.74 18.54 6.35
C PHE A 130 4.18 17.14 6.57
N TRP A 131 3.98 16.40 5.48
CA TRP A 131 3.63 14.97 5.55
C TRP A 131 4.91 14.14 5.63
N SER A 132 5.17 13.58 6.82
CA SER A 132 6.24 12.64 7.06
C SER A 132 5.82 11.23 6.64
N LEU A 133 6.73 10.51 5.99
CA LEU A 133 6.53 9.14 5.51
C LEU A 133 7.43 8.19 6.31
N ALA A 134 6.86 7.10 6.80
CA ALA A 134 7.57 6.01 7.46
C ALA A 134 7.18 4.64 6.90
N VAL A 135 8.11 3.68 7.01
CA VAL A 135 7.92 2.26 6.74
C VAL A 135 8.30 1.50 7.99
N ASP A 136 7.41 0.65 8.51
CA ASP A 136 7.59 -0.11 9.76
C ASP A 136 8.07 0.77 10.93
N GLY A 137 7.47 1.97 11.05
CA GLY A 137 7.81 2.97 12.07
C GLY A 137 9.13 3.73 11.85
N LYS A 138 9.90 3.44 10.79
CA LYS A 138 11.15 4.15 10.46
C LYS A 138 10.91 5.18 9.38
N GLN A 139 11.32 6.43 9.60
CA GLN A 139 11.20 7.48 8.58
C GLN A 139 11.93 7.11 7.28
N ALA A 140 11.26 7.36 6.15
CA ALA A 140 11.80 7.09 4.83
C ALA A 140 12.90 8.11 4.47
N GLN A 141 14.03 7.60 3.98
CA GLN A 141 15.17 8.42 3.52
C GLN A 141 15.03 8.89 2.06
N VAL A 142 13.96 8.45 1.36
CA VAL A 142 13.67 8.80 -0.04
C VAL A 142 12.20 9.18 -0.19
N GLY A 143 11.89 10.04 -1.16
CA GLY A 143 10.52 10.48 -1.42
C GLY A 143 9.59 9.35 -1.88
N ALA A 144 8.29 9.52 -1.64
CA ALA A 144 7.27 8.48 -1.85
C ALA A 144 7.23 7.88 -3.26
N GLY A 145 7.47 8.69 -4.31
CA GLY A 145 7.54 8.22 -5.69
C GLY A 145 8.83 7.47 -6.07
N SER A 146 9.81 7.41 -5.16
CA SER A 146 11.03 6.59 -5.27
C SER A 146 11.03 5.39 -4.33
N LEU A 147 10.29 5.47 -3.21
CA LEU A 147 10.23 4.44 -2.19
C LEU A 147 9.41 3.25 -2.67
N LYS A 148 10.09 2.18 -3.08
CA LYS A 148 9.44 0.90 -3.37
C LYS A 148 9.16 0.12 -2.09
N THR A 149 7.96 -0.42 -2.01
CA THR A 149 7.45 -1.20 -0.88
C THR A 149 7.55 -2.70 -1.14
N LYS A 150 7.36 -3.50 -0.08
CA LYS A 150 7.20 -4.96 -0.11
C LYS A 150 5.93 -5.37 0.63
N ASP A 151 5.43 -6.55 0.30
CA ASP A 151 4.33 -7.18 1.03
C ASP A 151 4.70 -7.35 2.51
N GLY A 152 3.77 -7.00 3.40
CA GLY A 152 3.96 -7.11 4.86
C GLY A 152 4.66 -5.92 5.52
N GLU A 153 5.23 -4.99 4.75
CA GLU A 153 5.64 -3.68 5.28
C GLU A 153 4.40 -2.84 5.63
N THR A 154 4.48 -1.97 6.64
CA THR A 154 3.43 -1.00 6.97
C THR A 154 3.88 0.40 6.58
N ILE A 155 3.09 1.06 5.72
CA ILE A 155 3.31 2.44 5.33
C ILE A 155 2.50 3.35 6.25
N THR A 156 3.15 4.34 6.83
CA THR A 156 2.52 5.33 7.71
C THR A 156 2.87 6.73 7.26
N TRP A 157 1.84 7.55 7.08
CA TRP A 157 1.92 8.98 6.90
C TRP A 157 1.49 9.68 8.18
N THR A 158 2.24 10.69 8.58
CA THR A 158 1.94 11.52 9.75
C THR A 158 2.19 12.99 9.41
N LEU A 159 1.25 13.85 9.74
CA LEU A 159 1.45 15.29 9.69
C LEU A 159 2.37 15.69 10.84
N ALA A 160 3.55 16.22 10.52
CA ALA A 160 4.58 16.62 11.47
C ALA A 160 4.95 18.09 11.27
N THR A 161 5.63 18.68 12.25
CA THR A 161 6.20 20.04 12.20
C THR A 161 7.72 19.98 12.33
N TYR A 162 8.45 20.94 11.77
CA TYR A 162 9.91 21.09 11.89
C TYR A 162 10.34 22.45 12.44
#